data_AF-A0A956IZJ0-F1
#
_entry.id   AF-A0A956IZJ0-F1
#
_cell.length_a   1.000
_cell.length_b   1.000
_cell.length_c   1.000
_cell.angle_alpha   90.00
_cell.angle_beta   90.00
_cell.angle_gamma   90.00
#
_symmetry.space_group_name_H-M   'P 1'
#
loop_
_entity.id
_entity.type
_entity.pdbx_description
1 polymer ?
#
loop_
_entity_poly.entity_id
_entity_poly.type
_entity_poly.pdbx_seq_one_letter_code
_entity_poly.pdbx_strand_id
1 'polypeptide(L)'
;MSLSLIASGCGGSAPEPAPPPEPAPVAEAKHAEPAPEPEAAAEPEVEEAPAGIPKACADAKAEVCVPPKGFVERLCKGTYMGVALNLFRKGTPFTRGYLTRKTKAWNASGGASASDDYLVFDEEVIILAKRTPPKGGMQVSGMGGYDALRWDGSCVTLAPEELTTKLPPVAKYPTLNWKHLGGKMRDSLRDDAKIDAAYQKRRQECKGASMGTVSKKCEKADAALATAIIEFVKNGGDVGMPEELPE
;
A
#
# COMPACT_ATOMS: atom_id res chain seq x y z
N MET A 1 42.47 -28.85 -36.83
CA MET A 1 42.17 -30.28 -37.01
C MET A 1 41.12 -30.69 -35.99
N SER A 2 40.17 -31.50 -36.44
CA SER A 2 39.11 -32.20 -35.69
C SER A 2 37.89 -31.40 -35.21
N LEU A 3 36.93 -31.35 -36.13
CA LEU A 3 35.48 -31.41 -35.97
C LEU A 3 35.05 -32.55 -35.02
N SER A 4 34.00 -32.33 -34.22
CA SER A 4 32.99 -33.36 -33.89
C SER A 4 31.71 -32.72 -33.33
N LEU A 5 30.67 -32.70 -34.17
CA LEU A 5 29.26 -32.56 -33.81
C LEU A 5 28.77 -33.90 -33.27
N ILE A 6 27.99 -33.90 -32.18
CA ILE A 6 26.98 -34.94 -31.92
C ILE A 6 25.71 -34.25 -31.41
N ALA A 7 24.65 -34.37 -32.22
CA ALA A 7 23.28 -34.02 -31.89
C ALA A 7 22.58 -35.21 -31.22
N SER A 8 21.68 -34.94 -30.28
CA SER A 8 20.71 -35.92 -29.77
C SER A 8 19.41 -35.20 -29.47
N GLY A 9 18.51 -35.20 -30.45
CA GLY A 9 17.13 -34.75 -30.31
C GLY A 9 16.26 -35.93 -29.88
N CYS A 10 15.53 -35.78 -28.77
CA CYS A 10 14.53 -36.75 -28.32
C CYS A 10 13.14 -36.19 -28.68
N GLY A 11 12.45 -36.90 -29.58
CA GLY A 11 11.08 -36.61 -29.97
C GLY A 11 10.11 -37.07 -28.89
N GLY A 12 9.16 -36.20 -28.54
CA GLY A 12 7.99 -36.53 -27.74
C GLY A 12 6.73 -36.24 -28.57
N SER A 13 6.03 -37.29 -28.99
CA SER A 13 4.69 -37.19 -29.57
C SER A 13 3.70 -36.86 -28.45
N ALA A 14 3.06 -35.70 -28.53
CA ALA A 14 1.89 -35.39 -27.71
C ALA A 14 0.63 -35.97 -28.38
N PRO A 15 -0.28 -36.61 -27.63
CA PRO A 15 -1.55 -37.07 -28.17
C PRO A 15 -2.48 -35.89 -28.51
N GLU A 16 -3.25 -36.09 -29.59
CA GLU A 16 -4.24 -35.15 -30.12
C GLU A 16 -5.36 -34.88 -29.09
N PRO A 17 -5.81 -33.62 -28.91
CA PRO A 17 -6.93 -33.31 -28.03
C PRO A 17 -8.24 -33.90 -28.58
N ALA A 18 -9.04 -34.53 -27.71
CA ALA A 18 -10.37 -35.00 -28.06
C ALA A 18 -11.28 -33.83 -28.50
N PRO A 19 -12.18 -34.03 -29.48
CA PRO A 19 -13.14 -33.01 -29.87
C PRO A 19 -14.12 -32.70 -28.73
N PRO A 20 -14.57 -31.44 -28.62
CA PRO A 20 -15.55 -31.05 -27.62
C PRO A 20 -16.92 -31.73 -27.87
N PRO A 21 -17.67 -32.08 -26.82
CA PRO A 21 -19.00 -32.67 -26.96
C PRO A 21 -20.00 -31.65 -27.54
N GLU A 22 -20.92 -32.15 -28.37
CA GLU A 22 -22.05 -31.39 -28.91
C GLU A 22 -22.92 -30.79 -27.78
N PRO A 23 -23.47 -29.58 -27.98
CA PRO A 23 -24.41 -28.99 -27.04
C PRO A 23 -25.75 -29.75 -27.06
N ALA A 24 -26.20 -30.16 -25.88
CA ALA A 24 -27.52 -30.72 -25.64
C ALA A 24 -28.64 -29.68 -25.90
N PRO A 25 -29.85 -30.12 -26.29
CA PRO A 25 -30.96 -29.23 -26.63
C PRO A 25 -31.43 -28.41 -25.43
N VAL A 26 -31.64 -27.11 -25.67
CA VAL A 26 -32.15 -26.13 -24.72
C VAL A 26 -33.62 -26.45 -24.42
N ALA A 27 -33.91 -26.84 -23.18
CA ALA A 27 -35.27 -26.98 -22.69
C ALA A 27 -35.87 -25.60 -22.39
N GLU A 28 -37.10 -25.38 -22.85
CA GLU A 28 -37.91 -24.19 -22.66
C GLU A 28 -38.03 -23.77 -21.19
N ALA A 29 -37.74 -22.51 -20.92
CA ALA A 29 -37.99 -21.87 -19.65
C ALA A 29 -39.49 -21.63 -19.45
N LYS A 30 -40.11 -22.38 -18.54
CA LYS A 30 -41.41 -22.01 -17.97
C LYS A 30 -41.25 -20.74 -17.12
N HIS A 31 -42.01 -19.71 -17.48
CA HIS A 31 -42.25 -18.52 -16.66
C HIS A 31 -42.71 -18.92 -15.26
N ALA A 32 -41.90 -18.60 -14.26
CA ALA A 32 -42.30 -18.55 -12.86
C ALA A 32 -42.54 -17.08 -12.49
N GLU A 33 -43.69 -16.84 -11.87
CA GLU A 33 -44.13 -15.57 -11.28
C GLU A 33 -43.08 -14.96 -10.33
N PRO A 34 -42.92 -13.62 -10.29
CA PRO A 34 -41.98 -12.98 -9.39
C PRO A 34 -42.50 -13.02 -7.94
N ALA A 35 -41.67 -13.59 -7.07
CA ALA A 35 -41.81 -13.49 -5.61
C ALA A 35 -41.55 -12.04 -5.14
N PRO A 36 -42.16 -11.60 -4.03
CA PRO A 36 -42.03 -10.22 -3.54
C PRO A 36 -40.58 -9.90 -3.15
N GLU A 37 -40.14 -8.69 -3.51
CA GLU A 37 -38.85 -8.13 -3.18
C GLU A 37 -38.62 -8.14 -1.65
N PRO A 38 -37.46 -8.59 -1.17
CA PRO A 38 -37.08 -8.38 0.21
C PRO A 38 -36.81 -6.88 0.43
N GLU A 39 -37.49 -6.33 1.44
CA GLU A 39 -37.28 -4.97 1.93
C GLU A 39 -35.79 -4.69 2.10
N ALA A 40 -35.33 -3.63 1.43
CA ALA A 40 -34.01 -3.07 1.58
C ALA A 40 -33.76 -2.75 3.05
N ALA A 41 -32.93 -3.57 3.70
CA ALA A 41 -32.33 -3.22 4.97
C ALA A 41 -31.60 -1.89 4.77
N ALA A 42 -32.01 -0.87 5.51
CA ALA A 42 -31.41 0.45 5.48
C ALA A 42 -29.88 0.32 5.60
N GLU A 43 -29.18 0.72 4.56
CA GLU A 43 -27.74 0.93 4.63
C GLU A 43 -27.49 1.96 5.75
N PRO A 44 -26.55 1.70 6.66
CA PRO A 44 -26.19 2.71 7.65
C PRO A 44 -25.71 3.95 6.90
N GLU A 45 -26.34 5.08 7.23
CA GLU A 45 -26.02 6.41 6.74
C GLU A 45 -24.49 6.60 6.82
N VAL A 46 -23.86 6.65 5.65
CA VAL A 46 -22.42 6.89 5.53
C VAL A 46 -22.21 8.34 5.95
N GLU A 47 -21.96 8.56 7.23
CA GLU A 47 -21.54 9.84 7.77
C GLU A 47 -20.39 10.35 6.88
N GLU A 48 -20.61 11.49 6.21
CA GLU A 48 -19.65 12.06 5.27
C GLU A 48 -18.30 12.22 5.99
N ALA A 49 -17.35 11.36 5.63
CA ALA A 49 -16.03 11.38 6.26
C ALA A 49 -15.40 12.76 6.04
N PRO A 50 -14.94 13.45 7.11
CA PRO A 50 -14.50 14.84 7.04
C PRO A 50 -13.44 15.02 5.95
N ALA A 51 -13.50 16.17 5.27
CA ALA A 51 -12.62 16.55 4.16
C ALA A 51 -11.15 16.84 4.58
N GLY A 52 -10.64 16.15 5.59
CA GLY A 52 -9.32 16.37 6.16
C GLY A 52 -8.70 15.09 6.71
N ILE A 53 -7.47 15.22 7.22
CA ILE A 53 -6.75 14.08 7.80
C ILE A 53 -7.42 13.68 9.12
N PRO A 54 -7.86 12.42 9.27
CA PRO A 54 -8.47 11.95 10.50
C PRO A 54 -7.52 12.11 11.69
N LYS A 55 -8.07 12.56 12.82
CA LYS A 55 -7.34 12.70 14.10
C LYS A 55 -7.75 11.67 15.14
N ALA A 56 -8.77 10.88 14.85
CA ALA A 56 -9.37 9.89 15.73
C ALA A 56 -9.56 8.56 14.99
N CYS A 57 -9.65 7.48 15.76
CA CYS A 57 -10.04 6.16 15.26
C CYS A 57 -11.49 6.21 14.74
N ALA A 58 -11.80 5.37 13.75
CA ALA A 58 -13.18 5.13 13.32
C ALA A 58 -14.04 4.59 14.48
N ASP A 59 -13.46 3.70 15.28
CA ASP A 59 -14.03 3.21 16.54
C ASP A 59 -12.96 3.29 17.63
N ALA A 60 -13.19 4.15 18.62
CA ALA A 60 -12.28 4.35 19.75
C ALA A 60 -12.21 3.14 20.70
N LYS A 61 -13.13 2.18 20.59
CA LYS A 61 -13.18 0.96 21.42
C LYS A 61 -12.60 -0.26 20.71
N ALA A 62 -12.28 -0.16 19.42
CA ALA A 62 -11.70 -1.26 18.67
C ALA A 62 -10.28 -1.57 19.17
N GLU A 63 -9.89 -2.86 19.15
CA GLU A 63 -8.53 -3.31 19.48
C GLU A 63 -7.48 -2.67 18.55
N VAL A 64 -7.84 -2.49 17.28
CA VAL A 64 -7.01 -1.83 16.27
C VAL A 64 -7.65 -0.49 15.93
N CYS A 65 -6.95 0.60 16.24
CA CYS A 65 -7.35 1.94 15.87
C CYS A 65 -6.99 2.21 14.41
N VAL A 66 -8.02 2.36 13.57
CA VAL A 66 -7.87 2.64 12.14
C VAL A 66 -8.59 3.93 11.75
N PRO A 67 -8.20 4.60 10.64
CA PRO A 67 -8.95 5.74 10.11
C PRO A 67 -10.38 5.37 9.65
N PRO A 68 -11.30 6.35 9.52
CA PRO A 68 -12.64 6.13 8.97
C PRO A 68 -12.62 5.46 7.59
N LYS A 69 -13.53 4.50 7.38
CA LYS A 69 -13.57 3.67 6.16
C LYS A 69 -13.65 4.50 4.87
N GLY A 70 -14.53 5.50 4.81
CA GLY A 70 -14.66 6.36 3.62
C GLY A 70 -13.38 7.13 3.29
N PHE A 71 -12.61 7.53 4.31
CA PHE A 71 -11.29 8.15 4.10
C PHE A 71 -10.28 7.13 3.55
N VAL A 72 -10.27 5.90 4.09
CA VAL A 72 -9.38 4.82 3.61
C VAL A 72 -9.65 4.47 2.15
N GLU A 73 -10.93 4.38 1.75
CA GLU A 73 -11.30 4.08 0.36
C GLU A 73 -10.78 5.12 -0.62
N ARG A 74 -10.87 6.42 -0.28
CA ARG A 74 -10.31 7.50 -1.08
C ARG A 74 -8.77 7.49 -1.07
N LEU A 75 -8.18 7.31 0.11
CA LEU A 75 -6.73 7.25 0.31
C LEU A 75 -6.10 6.17 -0.58
N CYS A 76 -6.70 4.99 -0.61
CA CYS A 76 -6.15 3.85 -1.33
C CYS A 76 -6.43 3.83 -2.84
N LYS A 77 -7.12 4.83 -3.39
CA LYS A 77 -7.22 5.05 -4.85
C LYS A 77 -5.96 5.71 -5.43
N GLY A 78 -5.17 6.40 -4.60
CA GLY A 78 -3.99 7.16 -5.02
C GLY A 78 -2.75 6.87 -4.16
N THR A 79 -1.78 7.78 -4.23
CA THR A 79 -0.57 7.76 -3.38
C THR A 79 -0.39 9.14 -2.78
N TYR A 80 -0.53 9.25 -1.46
CA TYR A 80 -0.62 10.52 -0.76
C TYR A 80 0.45 10.64 0.33
N MET A 81 1.70 10.88 -0.07
CA MET A 81 2.84 10.87 0.88
C MET A 81 2.67 11.91 2.00
N GLY A 82 2.17 13.10 1.70
CA GLY A 82 1.94 14.12 2.72
C GLY A 82 0.87 13.73 3.75
N VAL A 83 -0.12 12.96 3.33
CA VAL A 83 -1.14 12.39 4.22
C VAL A 83 -0.52 11.30 5.08
N ALA A 84 0.29 10.40 4.50
CA ALA A 84 1.03 9.40 5.27
C ALA A 84 1.92 10.04 6.34
N LEU A 85 2.74 11.03 5.99
CA LEU A 85 3.60 11.72 6.97
C LEU A 85 2.80 12.28 8.16
N ASN A 86 1.60 12.81 7.90
CA ASN A 86 0.72 13.30 8.97
C ASN A 86 0.12 12.16 9.82
N LEU A 87 -0.31 11.06 9.20
CA LEU A 87 -0.85 9.90 9.92
C LEU A 87 0.20 9.18 10.75
N PHE A 88 1.46 9.15 10.30
CA PHE A 88 2.59 8.55 11.01
C PHE A 88 3.20 9.45 12.10
N ARG A 89 2.76 10.70 12.22
CA ARG A 89 3.31 11.63 13.21
C ARG A 89 3.15 11.09 14.64
N LYS A 90 4.11 11.40 15.51
CA LYS A 90 3.98 11.09 16.94
C LYS A 90 2.68 11.66 17.50
N GLY A 91 1.97 10.86 18.29
CA GLY A 91 0.73 11.27 18.96
C GLY A 91 -0.54 11.04 18.13
N THR A 92 -0.44 10.55 16.89
CA THR A 92 -1.62 10.02 16.20
C THR A 92 -2.06 8.69 16.84
N PRO A 93 -3.37 8.39 16.84
CA PRO A 93 -3.89 7.21 17.54
C PRO A 93 -3.78 5.92 16.71
N PHE A 94 -3.44 6.02 15.41
CA PHE A 94 -3.53 4.91 14.47
C PHE A 94 -2.54 3.79 14.80
N THR A 95 -3.01 2.55 14.71
CA THR A 95 -2.22 1.37 15.03
C THR A 95 -1.12 1.17 13.99
N ARG A 96 0.12 1.09 14.48
CA ARG A 96 1.30 0.73 13.69
C ARG A 96 1.40 -0.78 13.56
N GLY A 97 1.80 -1.24 12.39
CA GLY A 97 2.14 -2.62 12.12
C GLY A 97 3.53 -2.73 11.49
N TYR A 98 4.09 -3.93 11.53
CA TYR A 98 5.43 -4.21 11.05
C TYR A 98 5.44 -5.50 10.24
N LEU A 99 6.17 -5.49 9.13
CA LEU A 99 6.23 -6.63 8.24
C LEU A 99 7.07 -7.76 8.84
N THR A 100 6.53 -8.97 8.84
CA THR A 100 7.19 -10.18 9.37
C THR A 100 8.00 -10.94 8.33
N ARG A 101 7.93 -10.52 7.06
CA ARG A 101 8.65 -11.12 5.92
C ARG A 101 8.71 -10.14 4.75
N LYS A 102 9.48 -10.51 3.72
CA LYS A 102 9.44 -9.80 2.44
C LYS A 102 8.14 -10.16 1.73
N THR A 103 7.34 -9.15 1.36
CA THR A 103 6.00 -9.32 0.80
C THR A 103 5.86 -8.51 -0.47
N LYS A 104 5.18 -9.05 -1.48
CA LYS A 104 4.94 -8.31 -2.73
C LYS A 104 4.04 -7.12 -2.44
N ALA A 105 4.39 -5.94 -2.92
CA ALA A 105 3.51 -4.78 -2.79
C ALA A 105 2.37 -4.90 -3.80
N TRP A 106 1.15 -5.05 -3.29
CA TRP A 106 -0.06 -5.06 -4.10
C TRP A 106 -1.19 -4.41 -3.30
N ASN A 107 -2.13 -3.76 -3.99
CA ASN A 107 -3.26 -3.06 -3.38
C ASN A 107 -4.58 -3.67 -3.86
N ALA A 108 -5.27 -4.41 -3.00
CA ALA A 108 -6.55 -5.03 -3.31
C ALA A 108 -7.71 -4.03 -3.41
N SER A 109 -7.49 -2.76 -3.05
CA SER A 109 -8.51 -1.70 -3.06
C SER A 109 -8.61 -0.96 -4.40
N GLY A 110 -7.84 -1.38 -5.42
CA GLY A 110 -8.02 -0.93 -6.80
C GLY A 110 -7.36 0.40 -7.18
N GLY A 111 -6.42 0.89 -6.38
CA GLY A 111 -5.62 2.09 -6.68
C GLY A 111 -4.16 1.80 -7.05
N ALA A 112 -3.37 2.87 -7.11
CA ALA A 112 -1.93 2.77 -7.33
C ALA A 112 -1.32 1.79 -6.31
N SER A 113 -0.56 0.81 -6.82
CA SER A 113 0.29 -0.02 -5.97
C SER A 113 1.56 0.75 -5.63
N ALA A 114 2.24 0.31 -4.57
CA ALA A 114 3.45 0.98 -4.14
C ALA A 114 4.52 1.04 -5.24
N SER A 115 5.38 2.05 -5.17
CA SER A 115 6.45 2.25 -6.16
C SER A 115 7.53 1.16 -6.14
N ASP A 116 7.66 0.46 -5.01
CA ASP A 116 8.55 -0.68 -4.86
C ASP A 116 7.80 -1.98 -5.09
N ASP A 117 8.41 -2.94 -5.79
CA ASP A 117 7.81 -4.26 -6.03
C ASP A 117 7.56 -5.08 -4.74
N TYR A 118 8.29 -4.77 -3.66
CA TYR A 118 8.25 -5.52 -2.41
C TYR A 118 8.41 -4.62 -1.18
N LEU A 119 7.67 -4.96 -0.13
CA LEU A 119 7.94 -4.52 1.24
C LEU A 119 9.01 -5.40 1.88
N VAL A 120 9.77 -4.84 2.81
CA VAL A 120 10.87 -5.54 3.50
C VAL A 120 10.51 -5.95 4.93
N PHE A 121 11.20 -6.97 5.45
CA PHE A 121 11.11 -7.36 6.86
C PHE A 121 11.39 -6.17 7.79
N ASP A 122 10.58 -6.04 8.85
CA ASP A 122 10.52 -4.92 9.81
C ASP A 122 10.07 -3.57 9.23
N GLU A 123 9.57 -3.53 7.99
CA GLU A 123 9.00 -2.29 7.45
C GLU A 123 7.78 -1.86 8.25
N GLU A 124 7.75 -0.59 8.66
CA GLU A 124 6.66 0.01 9.44
C GLU A 124 5.54 0.49 8.52
N VAL A 125 4.30 0.15 8.88
CA VAL A 125 3.07 0.56 8.19
C VAL A 125 2.02 1.04 9.21
N ILE A 126 0.99 1.76 8.75
CA ILE A 126 -0.25 2.00 9.53
C ILE A 126 -1.31 1.02 9.06
N ILE A 127 -2.00 0.37 10.00
CA ILE A 127 -3.15 -0.49 9.67
C ILE A 127 -4.33 0.41 9.30
N LEU A 128 -4.90 0.21 8.12
CA LEU A 128 -6.02 0.98 7.60
C LEU A 128 -7.36 0.24 7.75
N ALA A 129 -7.35 -1.08 7.58
CA ALA A 129 -8.54 -1.90 7.77
C ALA A 129 -8.14 -3.36 7.99
N LYS A 130 -8.98 -4.09 8.72
CA LYS A 130 -8.96 -5.56 8.71
C LYS A 130 -9.89 -6.05 7.62
N ARG A 131 -9.37 -6.78 6.65
CA ARG A 131 -10.16 -7.39 5.58
C ARG A 131 -10.86 -8.62 6.14
N THR A 132 -12.18 -8.64 6.03
CA THR A 132 -12.98 -9.81 6.34
C THR A 132 -13.39 -10.50 5.03
N PRO A 133 -13.29 -11.83 4.95
CA PRO A 133 -13.80 -12.57 3.81
C PRO A 133 -15.32 -12.33 3.67
N PRO A 134 -15.85 -12.13 2.44
CA PRO A 134 -17.30 -12.07 2.22
C PRO A 134 -17.98 -13.32 2.77
N LYS A 135 -19.06 -13.13 3.53
CA LYS A 135 -19.86 -14.22 4.10
C LYS A 135 -20.57 -14.98 2.97
N GLY A 136 -20.44 -16.31 2.95
CA GLY A 136 -21.17 -17.19 2.02
C GLY A 136 -20.49 -17.46 0.67
N GLY A 137 -19.32 -16.88 0.39
CA GLY A 137 -18.52 -17.22 -0.79
C GLY A 137 -17.54 -18.38 -0.52
N MET A 138 -17.10 -19.07 -1.59
CA MET A 138 -15.99 -20.02 -1.50
C MET A 138 -14.75 -19.30 -0.93
N GLN A 139 -14.30 -19.73 0.25
CA GLN A 139 -13.09 -19.20 0.86
C GLN A 139 -11.87 -19.74 0.11
N VAL A 140 -11.30 -18.92 -0.76
CA VAL A 140 -9.96 -19.15 -1.29
C VAL A 140 -8.96 -18.88 -0.17
N SER A 141 -8.01 -19.79 0.06
CA SER A 141 -6.92 -19.59 1.04
C SER A 141 -6.22 -18.25 0.77
N GLY A 142 -6.20 -17.35 1.77
CA GLY A 142 -5.77 -15.95 1.62
C GLY A 142 -6.90 -14.92 1.69
N MET A 143 -8.16 -15.34 1.84
CA MET A 143 -9.29 -14.42 2.06
C MET A 143 -9.33 -13.94 3.52
N GLY A 144 -8.67 -12.82 3.76
CA GLY A 144 -8.53 -12.16 5.05
C GLY A 144 -7.19 -11.43 5.09
N GLY A 145 -7.03 -10.46 5.98
CA GLY A 145 -5.77 -9.72 6.06
C GLY A 145 -5.95 -8.29 6.51
N TYR A 146 -5.02 -7.45 6.09
CA TYR A 146 -4.99 -6.04 6.40
C TYR A 146 -4.77 -5.22 5.15
N ASP A 147 -5.49 -4.11 5.04
CA ASP A 147 -5.02 -3.00 4.24
C ASP A 147 -4.16 -2.11 5.13
N ALA A 148 -3.04 -1.64 4.60
CA ALA A 148 -2.06 -0.86 5.32
C ALA A 148 -1.50 0.28 4.48
N LEU A 149 -1.11 1.37 5.15
CA LEU A 149 -0.47 2.54 4.55
C LEU A 149 1.03 2.48 4.78
N ARG A 150 1.81 2.69 3.72
CA ARG A 150 3.27 2.86 3.78
C ARG A 150 3.64 4.33 3.95
N TRP A 151 4.87 4.58 4.40
CA TRP A 151 5.39 5.94 4.58
C TRP A 151 5.47 6.77 3.28
N ASP A 152 5.58 6.11 2.13
CA ASP A 152 5.58 6.75 0.80
C ASP A 152 4.18 7.20 0.35
N GLY A 153 3.13 6.92 1.14
CA GLY A 153 1.75 7.28 0.82
C GLY A 153 0.96 6.24 0.06
N SER A 154 1.56 5.10 -0.29
CA SER A 154 0.88 4.03 -1.01
C SER A 154 0.16 3.06 -0.06
N CYS A 155 -0.97 2.52 -0.51
CA CYS A 155 -1.66 1.44 0.19
C CYS A 155 -1.17 0.06 -0.28
N VAL A 156 -1.19 -0.90 0.64
CA VAL A 156 -0.87 -2.31 0.38
C VAL A 156 -1.85 -3.23 1.10
N THR A 157 -2.02 -4.42 0.56
CA THR A 157 -2.79 -5.50 1.17
C THR A 157 -1.85 -6.61 1.62
N LEU A 158 -2.01 -7.02 2.87
CA LEU A 158 -1.13 -7.97 3.56
C LEU A 158 -1.96 -9.13 4.10
N ALA A 159 -1.45 -10.35 3.98
CA ALA A 159 -2.02 -11.50 4.65
C ALA A 159 -1.81 -11.39 6.19
N PRO A 160 -2.65 -12.04 7.01
CA PRO A 160 -2.56 -11.92 8.47
C PRO A 160 -1.17 -12.24 9.05
N GLU A 161 -0.46 -13.21 8.48
CA GLU A 161 0.86 -13.67 8.91
C GLU A 161 2.01 -12.78 8.44
N GLU A 162 1.75 -11.82 7.55
CA GLU A 162 2.73 -10.87 7.03
C GLU A 162 2.87 -9.63 7.93
N LEU A 163 1.98 -9.46 8.90
CA LEU A 163 1.91 -8.30 9.77
C LEU A 163 1.99 -8.68 11.24
N THR A 164 2.72 -7.91 12.03
CA THR A 164 2.66 -7.94 13.49
C THR A 164 2.54 -6.53 14.06
N THR A 165 1.90 -6.37 15.21
CA THR A 165 1.91 -5.12 15.98
C THR A 165 3.06 -5.03 16.97
N LYS A 166 3.88 -6.10 17.07
CA LYS A 166 5.07 -6.12 17.91
C LYS A 166 6.16 -5.21 17.31
N LEU A 167 6.59 -4.23 18.09
CA LEU A 167 7.66 -3.31 17.71
C LEU A 167 8.98 -4.08 17.45
N PRO A 168 9.60 -3.94 16.26
CA PRO A 168 10.91 -4.49 15.99
C PRO A 168 12.01 -3.65 16.66
N PRO A 169 13.23 -4.20 16.86
CA PRO A 169 14.35 -3.44 17.40
C PRO A 169 14.68 -2.19 16.55
N VAL A 170 14.60 -2.31 15.23
CA VAL A 170 14.80 -1.21 14.28
C VAL A 170 13.80 -1.36 13.13
N ALA A 171 12.79 -0.50 13.12
CA ALA A 171 11.83 -0.44 12.02
C ALA A 171 12.49 0.08 10.73
N LYS A 172 12.08 -0.47 9.59
CA LYS A 172 12.49 -0.04 8.26
C LYS A 172 11.37 0.73 7.57
N TYR A 173 11.71 1.38 6.47
CA TYR A 173 10.80 2.27 5.76
C TYR A 173 11.04 2.18 4.24
N PRO A 174 10.01 2.46 3.42
CA PRO A 174 10.20 2.67 1.99
C PRO A 174 11.11 3.88 1.72
N THR A 175 11.59 3.96 0.48
CA THR A 175 12.25 5.18 0.01
C THR A 175 11.22 6.31 -0.10
N LEU A 176 11.54 7.49 0.43
CA LEU A 176 10.72 8.67 0.25
C LEU A 176 11.25 9.52 -0.91
N ASN A 177 10.50 9.60 -2.00
CA ASN A 177 10.87 10.45 -3.11
C ASN A 177 10.49 11.90 -2.82
N TRP A 178 11.48 12.71 -2.44
CA TRP A 178 11.34 14.15 -2.15
C TRP A 178 10.49 14.93 -3.18
N LYS A 179 10.51 14.55 -4.46
CA LYS A 179 9.75 15.26 -5.50
C LYS A 179 8.24 15.07 -5.38
N HIS A 180 7.78 13.99 -4.76
CA HIS A 180 6.36 13.71 -4.55
C HIS A 180 5.78 14.39 -3.30
N LEU A 181 6.59 15.09 -2.50
CA LEU A 181 6.08 15.97 -1.45
C LEU A 181 5.57 17.28 -2.07
N GLY A 182 4.46 17.80 -1.55
CA GLY A 182 3.96 19.12 -1.93
C GLY A 182 4.97 20.24 -1.67
N GLY A 183 4.87 21.34 -2.40
CA GLY A 183 5.80 22.48 -2.30
C GLY A 183 5.88 23.04 -0.88
N LYS A 184 4.74 23.39 -0.30
CA LYS A 184 4.62 23.93 1.07
C LYS A 184 5.16 22.97 2.12
N MET A 185 4.89 21.68 1.98
CA MET A 185 5.38 20.66 2.91
C MET A 185 6.90 20.51 2.83
N ARG A 186 7.48 20.56 1.63
CA ARG A 186 8.93 20.59 1.47
C ARG A 186 9.55 21.81 2.13
N ASP A 187 8.92 22.97 2.02
CA ASP A 187 9.39 24.19 2.63
C ASP A 187 9.33 24.09 4.16
N SER A 188 8.20 23.65 4.73
CA SER A 188 8.05 23.40 6.17
C SER A 188 9.06 22.39 6.72
N LEU A 189 9.30 21.28 5.99
CA LEU A 189 10.30 20.29 6.40
C LEU A 189 11.72 20.87 6.40
N ARG A 190 12.02 21.85 5.54
CA ARG A 190 13.34 22.50 5.46
C ARG A 190 13.55 23.59 6.50
N ASP A 191 12.53 23.95 7.29
CA ASP A 191 12.72 24.79 8.47
C ASP A 191 13.49 24.04 9.58
N ASP A 192 13.49 22.70 9.55
CA ASP A 192 14.34 21.89 10.41
C ASP A 192 15.79 21.81 9.86
N ALA A 193 16.75 22.16 10.71
CA ALA A 193 18.16 22.23 10.33
C ALA A 193 18.75 20.88 9.90
N LYS A 194 18.29 19.75 10.45
CA LYS A 194 18.81 18.43 10.08
C LYS A 194 18.27 18.01 8.72
N ILE A 195 16.99 18.26 8.47
CA ILE A 195 16.38 17.98 7.17
C ILE A 195 16.98 18.88 6.09
N ASP A 196 17.14 20.18 6.32
CA ASP A 196 17.75 21.06 5.32
C ASP A 196 19.20 20.64 5.00
N ALA A 197 20.01 20.31 6.03
CA ALA A 197 21.36 19.80 5.81
C ALA A 197 21.38 18.51 4.96
N ALA A 198 20.46 17.57 5.22
CA ALA A 198 20.31 16.36 4.42
C ALA A 198 19.86 16.68 2.98
N TYR A 199 18.95 17.64 2.82
CA TYR A 199 18.49 18.11 1.51
C TYR A 199 19.60 18.78 0.69
N GLN A 200 20.41 19.67 1.30
CA GLN A 200 21.54 20.30 0.61
C GLN A 200 22.56 19.26 0.15
N LYS A 201 22.87 18.27 1.00
CA LYS A 201 23.75 17.16 0.64
C LYS A 201 23.19 16.34 -0.52
N ARG A 202 21.91 15.99 -0.48
CA ARG A 202 21.21 15.35 -1.60
C ARG A 202 21.33 16.18 -2.87
N ARG A 203 21.05 17.48 -2.82
CA ARG A 203 21.14 18.37 -3.98
C ARG A 203 22.55 18.38 -4.57
N GLN A 204 23.58 18.40 -3.74
CA GLN A 204 24.98 18.37 -4.15
C GLN A 204 25.35 17.05 -4.85
N GLU A 205 24.97 15.91 -4.28
CA GLU A 205 25.33 14.58 -4.79
C GLU A 205 24.50 14.16 -6.01
N CYS A 206 23.22 14.53 -6.03
CA CYS A 206 22.28 14.15 -7.09
C CYS A 206 22.25 15.14 -8.25
N LYS A 207 22.75 16.37 -8.09
CA LYS A 207 22.74 17.42 -9.14
C LYS A 207 21.36 17.63 -9.80
N GLY A 208 20.27 17.45 -9.05
CA GLY A 208 18.90 17.57 -9.54
C GLY A 208 18.30 16.30 -10.16
N ALA A 209 19.09 15.23 -10.33
CA ALA A 209 18.60 13.92 -10.74
C ALA A 209 17.57 13.39 -9.74
N SER A 210 16.55 12.73 -10.27
CA SER A 210 15.48 12.08 -9.49
C SER A 210 14.91 10.83 -10.13
N MET A 211 15.39 10.48 -11.31
CA MET A 211 14.95 9.31 -12.06
C MET A 211 16.15 8.79 -12.85
N GLY A 212 16.16 7.49 -13.13
CA GLY A 212 17.23 6.81 -13.84
C GLY A 212 18.40 6.40 -12.95
N THR A 213 19.44 5.84 -13.57
CA THR A 213 20.64 5.36 -12.89
C THR A 213 21.43 6.54 -12.33
N VAL A 214 21.32 6.77 -11.02
CA VAL A 214 22.08 7.79 -10.29
C VAL A 214 23.34 7.19 -9.67
N SER A 215 24.22 8.04 -9.14
CA SER A 215 25.39 7.54 -8.42
C SER A 215 25.00 6.94 -7.06
N LYS A 216 25.77 5.97 -6.57
CA LYS A 216 25.60 5.42 -5.20
C LYS A 216 25.63 6.50 -4.10
N LYS A 217 26.35 7.60 -4.34
CA LYS A 217 26.38 8.74 -3.41
C LYS A 217 25.03 9.47 -3.38
N CYS A 218 24.39 9.64 -4.53
CA CYS A 218 23.05 10.20 -4.62
C CYS A 218 22.03 9.28 -3.93
N GLU A 219 22.04 7.96 -4.19
CA GLU A 219 21.15 7.00 -3.52
C GLU A 219 21.29 7.07 -1.98
N LYS A 220 22.54 7.13 -1.49
CA LYS A 220 22.81 7.27 -0.05
C LYS A 220 22.32 8.61 0.50
N ALA A 221 22.40 9.69 -0.27
CA ALA A 221 21.91 11.00 0.13
C ALA A 221 20.38 11.09 0.11
N ASP A 222 19.71 10.45 -0.85
CA ASP A 222 18.26 10.26 -0.89
C ASP A 222 17.79 9.49 0.34
N ALA A 223 18.41 8.33 0.64
CA ALA A 223 18.09 7.54 1.82
C ALA A 223 18.32 8.33 3.13
N ALA A 224 19.40 9.09 3.22
CA ALA A 224 19.66 9.93 4.40
C ALA A 224 18.62 11.03 4.59
N LEU A 225 18.15 11.66 3.51
CA LEU A 225 17.06 12.63 3.57
C LEU A 225 15.74 11.96 4.02
N ALA A 226 15.41 10.81 3.45
CA ALA A 226 14.22 10.05 3.85
C ALA A 226 14.26 9.70 5.35
N THR A 227 15.38 9.19 5.84
CA THR A 227 15.58 8.90 7.27
C THR A 227 15.40 10.14 8.14
N ALA A 228 15.99 11.29 7.75
CA ALA A 228 15.85 12.52 8.52
C ALA A 228 14.39 12.99 8.63
N ILE A 229 13.62 12.90 7.54
CA ILE A 229 12.19 13.22 7.53
C ILE A 229 11.42 12.27 8.45
N ILE A 230 11.64 10.97 8.34
CA ILE A 230 10.95 9.96 9.14
C ILE A 230 11.24 10.15 10.63
N GLU A 231 12.51 10.37 11.00
CA GLU A 231 12.89 10.65 12.38
C GLU A 231 12.23 11.93 12.90
N PHE A 232 12.18 13.00 12.11
CA PHE A 232 11.50 14.23 12.46
C PHE A 232 10.01 13.98 12.74
N VAL A 233 9.31 13.28 11.85
CA VAL A 233 7.88 12.92 12.00
C VAL A 233 7.64 12.03 13.23
N LYS A 234 8.47 11.00 13.43
CA LYS A 234 8.39 10.08 14.59
C LYS A 234 8.67 10.78 15.92
N ASN A 235 9.40 11.89 15.89
CA ASN A 235 9.65 12.72 17.06
C ASN A 235 8.57 13.80 17.28
N GLY A 236 7.57 13.89 16.39
CA GLY A 236 6.46 14.84 16.51
C GLY A 236 6.69 16.17 15.80
N GLY A 237 7.69 16.25 14.93
CA GLY A 237 7.91 17.40 14.07
C GLY A 237 6.70 17.69 13.18
N ASP A 238 6.43 18.97 12.94
CA ASP A 238 5.33 19.41 12.10
C ASP A 238 5.75 19.41 10.63
N VAL A 239 5.06 18.61 9.82
CA VAL A 239 5.30 18.52 8.37
C VAL A 239 4.42 19.49 7.57
N GLY A 240 3.57 20.26 8.25
CA GLY A 240 2.56 21.09 7.62
C GLY A 240 1.39 20.28 7.05
N MET A 241 0.38 21.00 6.56
CA MET A 241 -0.76 20.37 5.91
C MET A 241 -0.37 19.90 4.50
N PRO A 242 -0.82 18.70 4.07
CA PRO A 242 -0.59 18.22 2.72
C PRO A 242 -1.36 19.10 1.72
N GLU A 243 -0.77 19.29 0.55
CA GLU A 243 -1.40 20.05 -0.55
C GLU A 243 -2.50 19.23 -1.24
N GLU A 244 -2.33 17.91 -1.28
CA GLU A 244 -3.26 16.97 -1.88
C GLU A 244 -3.89 16.11 -0.79
N LEU A 245 -5.23 16.03 -0.80
CA LEU A 245 -6.03 15.19 0.06
C LEU A 245 -6.78 14.16 -0.79
N PRO A 246 -7.12 12.99 -0.22
CA PRO A 246 -7.87 11.98 -0.95
C PRO A 246 -9.34 12.40 -1.15
N GLU A 247 -9.74 12.51 -2.42
CA GLU A 247 -11.09 12.88 -2.89
C GLU A 247 -12.01 11.68 -3.22
#